data_AF-A0A2E4MGP9-F1
#
_entry.id   AF-A0A2E4MGP9-F1
#
_cell.length_a   1.000
_cell.length_b   1.000
_cell.length_c   1.000
_cell.angle_alpha   90.00
_cell.angle_beta   90.00
_cell.angle_gamma   90.00
#
_symmetry.space_group_name_H-M   'P 1'
#
loop_
_entity.id
_entity.type
_entity.pdbx_description
1 polymer ?
#
loop_
_entity_poly.entity_id
_entity_poly.type
_entity_poly.pdbx_seq_one_letter_code
_entity_poly.pdbx_strand_id
1 'polypeptide(L)'
;MKRLHSLDAMRAVLMLLGVYFHLAHAYAPWPMGWSQNPETVSMFFGIFIGSSNYFRMHAFFMIAGFFGALLYERKGARGMILNRFKRIFSPLVVIIWPIWISIRFSQEFANYQAKGMGFIDSLENSLSIFKSLEILPWSTQHLWFLNFLFFMSVFAFSAKYFFDRSKKEKYSPGGTFGKIIALLFKRQWLGILLFCFFFSILMGLMGKQRAQGEDHWWEWLWIFYPNGIKSFIAFGFFYFIGWHMYYQRSLLDKLSIKKQFFMLIICYSFTLPANYYLLRHLNSPYPEHNEMYKEYADKYRPPRDVTFSVDMSQFDFTQFEKEKSEFRGVFLLGTFNNYCDDCDKMEDEAGDLIYTKTIKVRKGIHKFIFTINGWEMVSMPTEDSECDAAPGNKHNIYAMEVLDQDVVLETICWWGDCSDCSGNQVYNMSLTKSQNLKRELIGRSYMFLFNFMVPCYIMLLLSLFVKLYHTESKKMRYISDASYWVYIIHLPLTHFIPGLFHQSNMNVFLKFTISSIIVTFICFFSYHYLVRSTFIGEFLNGRRYPKKITD
;
A
#
# COMPACT_ATOMS: atom_id res chain seq x y z
N MET A 1 31.92 -18.28 -1.50
CA MET A 1 31.32 -17.05 -2.09
C MET A 1 31.22 -15.98 -1.01
N LYS A 2 31.86 -14.81 -1.20
CA LYS A 2 31.87 -13.71 -0.20
C LYS A 2 30.44 -13.18 0.04
N ARG A 3 30.14 -12.80 1.28
CA ARG A 3 28.86 -12.21 1.70
C ARG A 3 28.80 -10.77 1.17
N LEU A 4 27.64 -10.35 0.67
CA LEU A 4 27.44 -8.99 0.17
C LEU A 4 26.90 -8.11 1.30
N HIS A 5 27.81 -7.54 2.07
CA HIS A 5 27.48 -6.73 3.26
C HIS A 5 26.59 -5.52 2.94
N SER A 6 26.78 -4.92 1.77
CA SER A 6 25.99 -3.78 1.28
C SER A 6 24.50 -4.08 1.15
N LEU A 7 24.14 -5.24 0.59
CA LEU A 7 22.74 -5.62 0.40
C LEU A 7 22.07 -6.04 1.71
N ASP A 8 22.83 -6.66 2.62
CA ASP A 8 22.35 -6.95 3.98
C ASP A 8 22.07 -5.67 4.77
N ALA A 9 22.91 -4.64 4.59
CA ALA A 9 22.75 -3.32 5.18
C ALA A 9 21.52 -2.59 4.60
N MET A 10 21.38 -2.60 3.27
CA MET A 10 20.24 -1.99 2.58
C MET A 10 18.92 -2.58 3.07
N ARG A 11 18.83 -3.92 3.15
CA ARG A 11 17.67 -4.63 3.70
C ARG A 11 17.37 -4.20 5.14
N ALA A 12 18.40 -4.11 5.98
CA ALA A 12 18.24 -3.78 7.39
C ALA A 12 17.74 -2.34 7.60
N VAL A 13 18.31 -1.38 6.88
CA VAL A 13 17.92 0.04 6.95
C VAL A 13 16.52 0.26 6.39
N LEU A 14 16.19 -0.36 5.25
CA LEU A 14 14.83 -0.32 4.71
C LEU A 14 13.82 -0.88 5.71
N MET A 15 14.21 -1.86 6.55
CA MET A 15 13.29 -2.46 7.53
C MET A 15 13.02 -1.51 8.67
N LEU A 16 14.08 -0.86 9.17
CA LEU A 16 13.96 0.17 10.20
C LEU A 16 13.17 1.39 9.71
N LEU A 17 13.36 1.78 8.44
CA LEU A 17 12.55 2.83 7.82
C LEU A 17 11.05 2.48 7.83
N GLY A 18 10.70 1.18 7.75
CA GLY A 18 9.34 0.67 7.94
C GLY A 18 8.74 0.99 9.31
N VAL A 19 9.53 0.84 10.38
CA VAL A 19 9.09 1.13 11.76
C VAL A 19 8.69 2.60 11.91
N TYR A 20 9.56 3.51 11.47
CA TYR A 20 9.32 4.94 11.58
C TYR A 20 8.19 5.42 10.65
N PHE A 21 8.02 4.77 9.49
CA PHE A 21 6.88 5.00 8.61
C PHE A 21 5.54 4.70 9.30
N HIS A 22 5.42 3.53 9.93
CA HIS A 22 4.18 3.17 10.64
C HIS A 22 3.94 4.08 11.84
N LEU A 23 5.00 4.43 12.57
CA LEU A 23 4.90 5.37 13.69
C LEU A 23 4.44 6.77 13.24
N ALA A 24 4.88 7.23 12.08
CA ALA A 24 4.55 8.56 11.57
C ALA A 24 3.05 8.72 11.29
N HIS A 25 2.29 7.64 11.03
CA HIS A 25 0.85 7.74 10.80
C HIS A 25 0.10 8.35 11.98
N ALA A 26 0.49 8.06 13.23
CA ALA A 26 -0.14 8.64 14.42
C ALA A 26 0.11 10.16 14.60
N TYR A 27 0.98 10.75 13.78
CA TYR A 27 1.40 12.15 13.87
C TYR A 27 1.18 12.92 12.56
N ALA A 28 0.58 12.28 11.54
CA ALA A 28 0.30 12.87 10.24
C ALA A 28 -1.19 13.24 10.14
N PRO A 29 -1.58 14.32 9.42
CA PRO A 29 -2.97 14.76 9.40
C PRO A 29 -3.99 13.71 8.91
N TRP A 30 -3.56 12.79 8.03
CA TRP A 30 -4.36 11.69 7.49
C TRP A 30 -3.80 10.33 7.94
N PRO A 31 -4.17 9.85 9.13
CA PRO A 31 -3.71 8.56 9.62
C PRO A 31 -4.46 7.43 8.89
N MET A 32 -3.73 6.46 8.34
CA MET A 32 -4.31 5.32 7.62
C MET A 32 -4.68 4.20 8.60
N GLY A 33 -5.66 4.43 9.49
CA GLY A 33 -6.06 3.48 10.53
C GLY A 33 -5.27 3.59 11.84
N TRP A 34 -4.46 4.65 12.01
CA TRP A 34 -3.85 5.00 13.29
C TRP A 34 -4.73 5.99 14.04
N SER A 35 -4.85 5.79 15.34
CA SER A 35 -5.42 6.81 16.20
C SER A 35 -4.46 8.00 16.30
N GLN A 36 -4.99 9.21 16.41
CA GLN A 36 -4.18 10.43 16.52
C GLN A 36 -4.83 11.45 17.47
N ASN A 37 -4.02 12.40 17.95
CA ASN A 37 -4.54 13.66 18.51
C ASN A 37 -4.51 14.74 17.40
N PRO A 38 -5.67 15.20 16.88
CA PRO A 38 -5.76 16.19 15.81
C PRO A 38 -5.07 17.52 16.10
N GLU A 39 -4.93 17.93 17.36
CA GLU A 39 -4.28 19.18 17.76
C GLU A 39 -2.75 19.14 17.62
N THR A 40 -2.17 17.93 17.52
CA THR A 40 -0.72 17.73 17.52
C THR A 40 -0.25 16.89 16.33
N VAL A 41 -0.70 17.24 15.12
CA VAL A 41 -0.26 16.61 13.86
C VAL A 41 0.66 17.53 13.05
N SER A 42 1.43 16.98 12.11
CA SER A 42 2.25 17.76 11.19
C SER A 42 2.28 17.19 9.77
N MET A 43 2.14 18.08 8.78
CA MET A 43 2.29 17.76 7.35
C MET A 43 3.64 17.11 7.03
N PHE A 44 4.69 17.41 7.81
CA PHE A 44 6.00 16.77 7.64
C PHE A 44 5.90 15.24 7.69
N PHE A 45 5.10 14.69 8.62
CA PHE A 45 4.93 13.25 8.73
C PHE A 45 4.14 12.67 7.55
N GLY A 46 3.16 13.39 7.01
CA GLY A 46 2.48 13.01 5.77
C GLY A 46 3.45 12.91 4.58
N ILE A 47 4.32 13.92 4.41
CA ILE A 47 5.35 13.90 3.36
C ILE A 47 6.35 12.76 3.58
N PHE A 48 6.76 12.51 4.83
CA PHE A 48 7.65 11.40 5.17
C PHE A 48 7.04 10.03 4.87
N ILE A 49 5.75 9.83 5.19
CA ILE A 49 4.98 8.63 4.87
C ILE A 49 4.96 8.40 3.35
N GLY A 50 4.53 9.42 2.59
CA GLY A 50 4.47 9.35 1.13
C GLY A 50 5.83 9.04 0.52
N SER A 51 6.87 9.76 0.92
CA SER A 51 8.24 9.64 0.38
C SER A 51 8.88 8.29 0.70
N SER A 52 8.72 7.79 1.94
CA SER A 52 9.33 6.53 2.36
C SER A 52 8.61 5.32 1.75
N ASN A 53 7.28 5.35 1.64
CA ASN A 53 6.54 4.24 1.01
C ASN A 53 6.79 4.16 -0.50
N TYR A 54 7.07 5.31 -1.14
CA TYR A 54 7.23 5.42 -2.59
C TYR A 54 8.23 4.40 -3.18
N PHE A 55 9.36 4.17 -2.52
CA PHE A 55 10.40 3.25 -3.02
C PHE A 55 10.67 2.05 -2.09
N ARG A 56 10.36 2.13 -0.79
CA ARG A 56 10.85 1.15 0.21
C ARG A 56 10.42 -0.28 -0.14
N MET A 57 9.14 -0.51 -0.40
CA MET A 57 8.62 -1.86 -0.68
C MET A 57 9.18 -2.40 -2.00
N HIS A 58 9.21 -1.59 -3.05
CA HIS A 58 9.82 -1.94 -4.33
C HIS A 58 11.30 -2.33 -4.19
N ALA A 59 12.08 -1.55 -3.43
CA ALA A 59 13.48 -1.85 -3.14
C ALA A 59 13.63 -3.18 -2.39
N PHE A 60 12.74 -3.46 -1.43
CA PHE A 60 12.72 -4.73 -0.72
C PHE A 60 12.48 -5.92 -1.64
N PHE A 61 11.48 -5.87 -2.51
CA PHE A 61 11.21 -6.95 -3.45
C PHE A 61 12.39 -7.18 -4.40
N MET A 62 13.07 -6.12 -4.85
CA MET A 62 14.30 -6.25 -5.64
C MET A 62 15.43 -6.96 -4.88
N ILE A 63 15.70 -6.58 -3.64
CA ILE A 63 16.71 -7.25 -2.81
C ILE A 63 16.30 -8.70 -2.51
N ALA A 64 15.02 -8.95 -2.27
CA ALA A 64 14.49 -10.27 -1.98
C ALA A 64 14.63 -11.21 -3.17
N GLY A 65 14.40 -10.72 -4.39
CA GLY A 65 14.67 -11.43 -5.64
C GLY A 65 16.14 -11.77 -5.81
N PHE A 66 17.05 -10.84 -5.52
CA PHE A 66 18.50 -11.06 -5.55
C PHE A 66 18.90 -12.21 -4.60
N PHE A 67 18.43 -12.17 -3.36
CA PHE A 67 18.69 -13.25 -2.39
C PHE A 67 17.92 -14.54 -2.71
N GLY A 68 16.81 -14.47 -3.44
CA GLY A 68 16.11 -15.60 -4.03
C GLY A 68 17.01 -16.38 -4.98
N ALA A 69 17.60 -15.68 -5.96
CA ALA A 69 18.52 -16.29 -6.92
C ALA A 69 19.78 -16.85 -6.23
N LEU A 70 20.35 -16.10 -5.27
CA LEU A 70 21.47 -16.58 -4.46
C LEU A 70 21.14 -17.89 -3.72
N LEU A 71 19.95 -17.97 -3.14
CA LEU A 71 19.51 -19.16 -2.41
C LEU A 71 19.30 -20.35 -3.35
N TYR A 72 18.70 -20.12 -4.51
CA TYR A 72 18.54 -21.14 -5.56
C TYR A 72 19.88 -21.70 -6.00
N GLU A 73 20.87 -20.86 -6.34
CA GLU A 73 22.19 -21.33 -6.77
C GLU A 73 22.95 -22.08 -5.66
N ARG A 74 22.73 -21.73 -4.40
CA ARG A 74 23.44 -22.36 -3.28
C ARG A 74 22.83 -23.68 -2.82
N LYS A 75 21.49 -23.80 -2.84
CA LYS A 75 20.76 -24.94 -2.25
C LYS A 75 19.96 -25.74 -3.28
N GLY A 76 19.96 -25.33 -4.54
CA GLY A 76 19.11 -25.87 -5.58
C GLY A 76 17.63 -25.56 -5.36
N ALA A 77 16.82 -26.09 -6.28
CA ALA A 77 15.40 -25.79 -6.38
C ALA A 77 14.60 -26.23 -5.14
N ARG A 78 14.74 -27.51 -4.73
CA ARG A 78 14.09 -28.05 -3.52
C ARG A 78 14.55 -27.36 -2.24
N GLY A 79 15.86 -27.11 -2.11
CA GLY A 79 16.44 -26.46 -0.93
C GLY A 79 15.99 -25.01 -0.76
N MET A 80 15.75 -24.29 -1.86
CA MET A 80 15.18 -22.94 -1.83
C MET A 80 13.74 -22.95 -1.28
N ILE A 81 12.84 -23.77 -1.84
CA ILE A 81 11.44 -23.79 -1.42
C ILE A 81 11.27 -24.24 0.02
N LEU A 82 11.96 -25.31 0.44
CA LEU A 82 11.96 -25.75 1.83
C LEU A 82 12.46 -24.65 2.77
N ASN A 83 13.48 -23.89 2.35
CA ASN A 83 13.98 -22.78 3.14
C ASN A 83 12.98 -21.62 3.22
N ARG A 84 12.31 -21.27 2.13
CA ARG A 84 11.29 -20.21 2.09
C ARG A 84 10.04 -20.59 2.88
N PHE A 85 9.59 -21.83 2.77
CA PHE A 85 8.47 -22.34 3.56
C PHE A 85 8.76 -22.26 5.06
N LYS A 86 9.92 -22.78 5.50
CA LYS A 86 10.30 -22.78 6.93
C LYS A 86 10.57 -21.40 7.52
N ARG A 87 10.97 -20.41 6.71
CA ARG A 87 11.42 -19.08 7.20
C ARG A 87 10.48 -17.92 6.86
N ILE A 88 9.49 -18.14 6.02
CA ILE A 88 8.53 -17.10 5.60
C ILE A 88 7.11 -17.60 5.87
N PHE A 89 6.70 -18.67 5.21
CA PHE A 89 5.31 -19.14 5.26
C PHE A 89 4.91 -19.69 6.64
N SER A 90 5.71 -20.61 7.20
CA SER A 90 5.41 -21.20 8.51
C SER A 90 5.41 -20.16 9.64
N PRO A 91 6.41 -19.27 9.75
CA PRO A 91 6.35 -18.16 10.70
C PRO A 91 5.14 -17.26 10.53
N LEU A 92 4.79 -16.91 9.28
CA LEU A 92 3.63 -16.08 8.99
C LEU A 92 2.34 -16.69 9.55
N VAL A 93 2.09 -17.99 9.29
CA VAL A 93 0.89 -18.69 9.77
C VAL A 93 0.83 -18.79 11.30
N VAL A 94 1.97 -18.99 11.96
CA VAL A 94 2.01 -19.13 13.44
C VAL A 94 1.84 -17.78 14.14
N ILE A 95 2.35 -16.70 13.54
CA ILE A 95 2.49 -15.39 14.21
C ILE A 95 1.33 -14.44 13.89
N ILE A 96 0.61 -14.66 12.79
CA ILE A 96 -0.52 -13.83 12.37
C ILE A 96 -1.52 -13.58 13.51
N TRP A 97 -1.91 -14.63 14.23
CA TRP A 97 -2.93 -14.59 15.26
C TRP A 97 -2.48 -13.79 16.51
N PRO A 98 -1.34 -14.13 17.14
CA PRO A 98 -0.83 -13.36 18.28
C PRO A 98 -0.57 -11.88 17.95
N ILE A 99 -0.08 -11.59 16.74
CA ILE A 99 0.20 -10.23 16.30
C ILE A 99 -1.07 -9.45 16.03
N TRP A 100 -2.08 -10.08 15.41
CA TRP A 100 -3.37 -9.45 15.19
C TRP A 100 -4.03 -9.06 16.52
N ILE A 101 -4.09 -9.96 17.51
CA ILE A 101 -4.62 -9.64 18.86
C ILE A 101 -3.87 -8.43 19.44
N SER A 102 -2.54 -8.46 19.37
CA SER A 102 -1.70 -7.40 19.93
C SER A 102 -1.93 -6.05 19.23
N ILE A 103 -2.12 -6.06 17.91
CA ILE A 103 -2.44 -4.84 17.14
C ILE A 103 -3.81 -4.31 17.54
N ARG A 104 -4.83 -5.16 17.56
CA ARG A 104 -6.21 -4.76 17.92
C ARG A 104 -6.25 -4.18 19.33
N PHE A 105 -5.61 -4.85 20.29
CA PHE A 105 -5.48 -4.33 21.65
C PHE A 105 -4.86 -2.94 21.68
N SER A 106 -3.73 -2.75 20.99
CA SER A 106 -3.04 -1.46 20.95
C SER A 106 -3.83 -0.37 20.22
N GLN A 107 -4.60 -0.72 19.20
CA GLN A 107 -5.48 0.20 18.47
C GLN A 107 -6.63 0.68 19.35
N GLU A 108 -7.36 -0.24 20.00
CA GLU A 108 -8.43 0.11 20.94
C GLU A 108 -7.90 0.97 22.09
N PHE A 109 -6.74 0.61 22.64
CA PHE A 109 -6.10 1.41 23.70
C PHE A 109 -5.84 2.84 23.24
N ALA A 110 -5.24 3.02 22.06
CA ALA A 110 -4.97 4.34 21.50
C ALA A 110 -6.26 5.13 21.22
N ASN A 111 -7.33 4.45 20.77
CA ASN A 111 -8.64 5.06 20.54
C ASN A 111 -9.30 5.53 21.84
N TYR A 112 -9.27 4.74 22.92
CA TYR A 112 -9.77 5.16 24.22
C TYR A 112 -8.97 6.34 24.81
N GLN A 113 -7.64 6.29 24.68
CA GLN A 113 -6.77 7.42 25.05
C GLN A 113 -7.10 8.68 24.25
N ALA A 114 -7.37 8.56 22.95
CA ALA A 114 -7.79 9.68 22.09
C ALA A 114 -9.11 10.33 22.56
N LYS A 115 -10.03 9.51 23.11
CA LYS A 115 -11.31 9.96 23.68
C LYS A 115 -11.17 10.61 25.07
N GLY A 116 -9.95 10.72 25.61
CA GLY A 116 -9.70 11.35 26.91
C GLY A 116 -9.87 10.42 28.12
N MET A 117 -9.99 9.11 27.90
CA MET A 117 -10.13 8.13 28.99
C MET A 117 -8.82 7.93 29.76
N GLY A 118 -8.90 7.65 31.07
CA GLY A 118 -7.72 7.37 31.90
C GLY A 118 -6.91 6.16 31.42
N PHE A 119 -5.64 6.07 31.83
CA PHE A 119 -4.74 4.97 31.40
C PHE A 119 -5.29 3.58 31.78
N ILE A 120 -5.73 3.42 33.03
CA ILE A 120 -6.25 2.14 33.54
C ILE A 120 -7.56 1.78 32.84
N ASP A 121 -8.50 2.72 32.78
CA ASP A 121 -9.77 2.52 32.08
C ASP A 121 -9.56 2.14 30.61
N SER A 122 -8.60 2.79 29.93
CA SER A 122 -8.27 2.47 28.54
C SER A 122 -7.73 1.05 28.40
N LEU A 123 -6.89 0.57 29.32
CA LEU A 123 -6.41 -0.82 29.33
C LEU A 123 -7.54 -1.81 29.55
N GLU A 124 -8.40 -1.57 30.55
CA GLU A 124 -9.52 -2.47 30.88
C GLU A 124 -10.52 -2.56 29.73
N ASN A 125 -10.89 -1.42 29.13
CA ASN A 125 -11.79 -1.40 27.99
C ASN A 125 -11.17 -2.05 26.75
N SER A 126 -9.84 -1.98 26.57
CA SER A 126 -9.16 -2.66 25.46
C SER A 126 -9.17 -4.18 25.57
N LEU A 127 -9.40 -4.75 26.76
CA LEU A 127 -9.59 -6.20 26.94
C LEU A 127 -10.95 -6.69 26.39
N SER A 128 -11.87 -5.78 26.05
CA SER A 128 -13.14 -6.14 25.41
C SER A 128 -12.97 -6.87 24.07
N ILE A 129 -11.81 -6.73 23.41
CA ILE A 129 -11.49 -7.49 22.19
C ILE A 129 -11.56 -9.01 22.41
N PHE A 130 -11.37 -9.48 23.65
CA PHE A 130 -11.46 -10.90 23.99
C PHE A 130 -12.91 -11.40 24.06
N LYS A 131 -13.90 -10.51 24.15
CA LYS A 131 -15.33 -10.86 24.12
C LYS A 131 -15.83 -11.14 22.71
N SER A 132 -15.24 -10.51 21.70
CA SER A 132 -15.60 -10.63 20.28
C SER A 132 -14.51 -11.35 19.47
N LEU A 133 -13.83 -12.33 20.08
CA LEU A 133 -12.73 -13.05 19.43
C LEU A 133 -13.24 -13.85 18.23
N GLU A 134 -12.91 -13.39 17.04
CA GLU A 134 -13.17 -14.10 15.79
C GLU A 134 -12.14 -15.20 15.59
N ILE A 135 -12.56 -16.35 15.06
CA ILE A 135 -11.72 -17.55 14.88
C ILE A 135 -10.63 -17.36 13.81
N LEU A 136 -10.77 -16.37 12.93
CA LEU A 136 -9.77 -16.00 11.92
C LEU A 136 -9.64 -14.47 11.87
N PRO A 137 -8.42 -13.92 11.89
CA PRO A 137 -8.21 -12.48 11.77
C PRO A 137 -8.65 -12.00 10.39
N TRP A 138 -9.51 -10.99 10.32
CA TRP A 138 -9.99 -10.43 9.04
C TRP A 138 -8.88 -9.80 8.19
N SER A 139 -7.79 -9.38 8.83
CA SER A 139 -6.65 -8.75 8.17
C SER A 139 -5.32 -9.21 8.78
N THR A 140 -4.31 -9.29 7.92
CA THR A 140 -2.94 -9.65 8.21
C THR A 140 -2.06 -8.42 8.47
N GLN A 141 -2.64 -7.23 8.34
CA GLN A 141 -2.00 -5.93 8.56
C GLN A 141 -0.67 -5.86 7.79
N HIS A 142 0.39 -5.32 8.40
CA HIS A 142 1.72 -5.19 7.79
C HIS A 142 2.36 -6.51 7.33
N LEU A 143 1.81 -7.68 7.69
CA LEU A 143 2.30 -9.01 7.32
C LEU A 143 1.98 -9.43 5.87
N TRP A 144 1.09 -8.71 5.18
CA TRP A 144 0.62 -9.04 3.83
C TRP A 144 1.75 -9.32 2.83
N PHE A 145 2.85 -8.57 2.88
CA PHE A 145 3.91 -8.69 1.88
C PHE A 145 4.68 -10.01 1.96
N LEU A 146 4.72 -10.67 3.14
CA LEU A 146 5.37 -11.97 3.29
C LEU A 146 4.69 -13.03 2.42
N ASN A 147 3.36 -12.92 2.27
CA ASN A 147 2.58 -13.78 1.40
C ASN A 147 3.01 -13.60 -0.07
N PHE A 148 3.02 -12.36 -0.57
CA PHE A 148 3.52 -12.04 -1.92
C PHE A 148 4.95 -12.54 -2.13
N LEU A 149 5.83 -12.32 -1.15
CA LEU A 149 7.22 -12.74 -1.22
C LEU A 149 7.38 -14.27 -1.33
N PHE A 150 6.56 -15.03 -0.59
CA PHE A 150 6.54 -16.48 -0.68
C PHE A 150 6.09 -16.93 -2.07
N PHE A 151 4.95 -16.45 -2.56
CA PHE A 151 4.43 -16.84 -3.88
C PHE A 151 5.31 -16.40 -5.04
N MET A 152 5.94 -15.22 -4.98
CA MET A 152 6.95 -14.81 -5.98
C MET A 152 8.16 -15.74 -5.96
N SER A 153 8.59 -16.20 -4.78
CA SER A 153 9.67 -17.18 -4.67
C SER A 153 9.28 -18.53 -5.26
N VAL A 154 8.03 -18.97 -5.09
CA VAL A 154 7.47 -20.18 -5.71
C VAL A 154 7.40 -20.02 -7.24
N PHE A 155 6.96 -18.88 -7.74
CA PHE A 155 6.92 -18.60 -9.17
C PHE A 155 8.33 -18.58 -9.77
N ALA A 156 9.28 -17.88 -9.15
CA ALA A 156 10.68 -17.82 -9.61
C ALA A 156 11.34 -19.20 -9.64
N PHE A 157 11.08 -20.02 -8.62
CA PHE A 157 11.46 -21.43 -8.58
C PHE A 157 10.86 -22.20 -9.76
N SER A 158 9.55 -22.09 -9.97
CA SER A 158 8.82 -22.86 -11.00
C SER A 158 9.33 -22.49 -12.38
N ALA A 159 9.40 -21.18 -12.67
CA ALA A 159 9.94 -20.66 -13.92
C ALA A 159 11.34 -21.22 -14.19
N LYS A 160 12.27 -21.08 -13.24
CA LYS A 160 13.64 -21.57 -13.43
C LYS A 160 13.73 -23.09 -13.57
N TYR A 161 12.98 -23.84 -12.76
CA TYR A 161 12.93 -25.29 -12.83
C TYR A 161 12.46 -25.80 -14.21
N PHE A 162 11.44 -25.17 -14.79
CA PHE A 162 10.97 -25.50 -16.14
C PHE A 162 11.97 -25.10 -17.23
N PHE A 163 12.57 -23.90 -17.15
CA PHE A 163 13.58 -23.47 -18.12
C PHE A 163 14.81 -24.39 -18.12
N ASP A 164 15.35 -24.73 -16.95
CA ASP A 164 16.51 -25.61 -16.82
C ASP A 164 16.24 -27.02 -17.39
N ARG A 165 14.99 -27.52 -17.31
CA ARG A 165 14.59 -28.82 -17.85
C ARG A 165 14.36 -28.80 -19.36
N SER A 166 13.98 -27.66 -19.92
CA SER A 166 13.62 -27.53 -21.34
C SER A 166 14.80 -27.72 -22.31
N LYS A 167 16.06 -27.79 -21.83
CA LYS A 167 17.33 -27.84 -22.60
C LYS A 167 17.51 -26.73 -23.67
N LYS A 168 16.49 -25.90 -23.92
CA LYS A 168 16.52 -24.68 -24.72
C LYS A 168 17.21 -23.61 -23.89
N GLU A 169 18.52 -23.51 -24.09
CA GLU A 169 19.45 -22.65 -23.34
C GLU A 169 19.47 -22.93 -21.84
N LYS A 170 20.62 -23.38 -21.30
CA LYS A 170 20.90 -23.16 -19.87
C LYS A 170 20.58 -21.71 -19.57
N TYR A 171 19.75 -21.43 -18.56
CA TYR A 171 19.41 -20.09 -18.11
C TYR A 171 20.70 -19.30 -17.86
N SER A 172 21.18 -18.63 -18.90
CA SER A 172 22.51 -18.09 -18.96
C SER A 172 22.42 -16.66 -18.50
N PRO A 173 23.30 -16.22 -17.60
CA PRO A 173 23.53 -14.79 -17.33
C PRO A 173 23.69 -13.93 -18.60
N GLY A 174 24.01 -14.55 -19.75
CA GLY A 174 24.18 -13.92 -21.06
C GLY A 174 22.98 -13.95 -22.02
N GLY A 175 21.80 -14.46 -21.62
CA GLY A 175 20.58 -14.38 -22.44
C GLY A 175 20.14 -12.93 -22.69
N THR A 176 19.20 -12.71 -23.63
CA THR A 176 18.74 -11.37 -24.03
C THR A 176 18.29 -10.52 -22.84
N PHE A 177 17.54 -11.10 -21.90
CA PHE A 177 17.11 -10.39 -20.69
C PHE A 177 18.29 -10.05 -19.75
N GLY A 178 19.25 -10.95 -19.58
CA GLY A 178 20.47 -10.68 -18.82
C GLY A 178 21.29 -9.52 -19.40
N LYS A 179 21.34 -9.38 -20.73
CA LYS A 179 21.97 -8.23 -21.42
C LYS A 179 21.23 -6.92 -21.15
N ILE A 180 19.89 -6.94 -21.13
CA ILE A 180 19.06 -5.77 -20.78
C ILE A 180 19.34 -5.34 -19.33
N ILE A 181 19.32 -6.28 -18.38
CA ILE A 181 19.63 -5.98 -16.97
C ILE A 181 21.07 -5.48 -16.80
N ALA A 182 22.02 -5.99 -17.59
CA ALA A 182 23.40 -5.48 -17.57
C ALA A 182 23.51 -4.00 -17.98
N LEU A 183 22.54 -3.44 -18.73
CA LEU A 183 22.50 -2.02 -19.06
C LEU A 183 22.38 -1.14 -17.82
N LEU A 184 21.66 -1.60 -16.78
CA LEU A 184 21.55 -0.89 -15.49
C LEU A 184 22.92 -0.56 -14.89
N PHE A 185 23.92 -1.39 -15.17
CA PHE A 185 25.27 -1.25 -14.62
C PHE A 185 26.26 -0.65 -15.64
N LYS A 186 26.21 -1.13 -16.90
CA LYS A 186 27.14 -0.72 -17.97
C LYS A 186 26.81 0.65 -18.56
N ARG A 187 25.54 0.89 -18.87
CA ARG A 187 25.02 2.13 -19.47
C ARG A 187 23.92 2.69 -18.56
N GLN A 188 24.30 3.09 -17.34
CA GLN A 188 23.40 3.47 -16.24
C GLN A 188 22.24 4.37 -16.68
N TRP A 189 22.50 5.41 -17.49
CA TRP A 189 21.46 6.30 -18.03
C TRP A 189 20.39 5.57 -18.83
N LEU A 190 20.81 4.90 -19.91
CA LEU A 190 19.89 4.15 -20.76
C LEU A 190 19.18 3.04 -19.96
N GLY A 191 19.93 2.29 -19.16
CA GLY A 191 19.38 1.19 -18.38
C GLY A 191 18.27 1.64 -17.42
N ILE A 192 18.50 2.74 -16.70
CA ILE A 192 17.54 3.23 -15.70
C ILE A 192 16.37 3.94 -16.39
N LEU A 193 16.58 4.71 -17.46
CA LEU A 193 15.48 5.30 -18.20
C LEU A 193 14.55 4.23 -18.77
N LEU A 194 15.10 3.13 -19.30
CA LEU A 194 14.30 1.97 -19.72
C LEU A 194 13.56 1.34 -18.53
N PHE A 195 14.23 1.17 -17.40
CA PHE A 195 13.63 0.62 -16.18
C PHE A 195 12.46 1.48 -15.68
N CYS A 196 12.63 2.80 -15.62
CA CYS A 196 11.57 3.78 -15.30
C CYS A 196 10.43 3.72 -16.31
N PHE A 197 10.73 3.74 -17.60
CA PHE A 197 9.75 3.70 -18.67
C PHE A 197 8.89 2.44 -18.61
N PHE A 198 9.51 1.25 -18.56
CA PHE A 198 8.76 -0.02 -18.53
C PHE A 198 7.95 -0.17 -17.25
N PHE A 199 8.47 0.23 -16.09
CA PHE A 199 7.68 0.22 -14.86
C PHE A 199 6.47 1.15 -14.94
N SER A 200 6.67 2.36 -15.47
CA SER A 200 5.61 3.38 -15.56
C SER A 200 4.53 3.00 -16.55
N ILE A 201 4.90 2.42 -17.70
CA ILE A 201 3.93 1.86 -18.65
C ILE A 201 3.13 0.75 -17.99
N LEU A 202 3.81 -0.17 -17.28
CA LEU A 202 3.15 -1.28 -16.61
C LEU A 202 2.08 -0.76 -15.62
N MET A 203 2.44 0.22 -14.79
CA MET A 203 1.52 0.82 -13.81
C MET A 203 0.36 1.59 -14.49
N GLY A 204 0.66 2.35 -15.56
CA GLY A 204 -0.34 3.06 -16.35
C GLY A 204 -1.33 2.12 -17.06
N LEU A 205 -0.85 1.00 -17.63
CA LEU A 205 -1.69 -0.01 -18.29
C LEU A 205 -2.56 -0.78 -17.29
N MET A 206 -2.05 -1.06 -16.10
CA MET A 206 -2.80 -1.74 -15.04
C MET A 206 -3.80 -0.82 -14.33
N GLY A 207 -3.72 0.49 -14.57
CA GLY A 207 -4.53 1.48 -13.86
C GLY A 207 -4.21 1.51 -12.36
N LYS A 208 -2.99 1.12 -11.97
CA LYS A 208 -2.59 1.03 -10.56
C LYS A 208 -1.73 2.23 -10.21
N GLN A 209 -2.19 3.06 -9.30
CA GLN A 209 -1.48 4.27 -8.91
C GLN A 209 -0.27 3.97 -8.04
N ARG A 210 -0.39 3.00 -7.12
CA ARG A 210 0.65 2.57 -6.19
C ARG A 210 0.71 1.07 -6.13
N ALA A 211 1.91 0.49 -6.16
CA ALA A 211 2.06 -0.91 -5.80
C ALA A 211 1.87 -1.02 -4.27
N GLN A 212 0.69 -1.49 -3.86
CA GLN A 212 0.31 -1.76 -2.48
C GLN A 212 -0.62 -2.98 -2.52
N GLY A 213 -0.33 -3.98 -1.70
CA GLY A 213 -1.23 -5.10 -1.47
C GLY A 213 -2.22 -4.75 -0.37
N GLU A 214 -3.43 -5.29 -0.49
CA GLU A 214 -4.39 -5.27 0.60
C GLU A 214 -3.99 -6.32 1.64
N ASP A 215 -4.53 -6.17 2.85
CA ASP A 215 -4.13 -6.94 4.00
C ASP A 215 -5.18 -7.96 4.45
N HIS A 216 -6.38 -7.96 3.88
CA HIS A 216 -7.42 -8.93 4.16
C HIS A 216 -6.97 -10.38 3.92
N TRP A 217 -7.49 -11.32 4.73
CA TRP A 217 -7.04 -12.71 4.65
C TRP A 217 -7.43 -13.39 3.33
N TRP A 218 -8.59 -13.08 2.73
CA TRP A 218 -9.00 -13.65 1.44
C TRP A 218 -8.11 -13.17 0.29
N GLU A 219 -7.55 -11.97 0.39
CA GLU A 219 -6.61 -11.44 -0.59
C GLU A 219 -5.27 -12.15 -0.63
N TRP A 220 -5.03 -13.10 0.30
CA TRP A 220 -3.94 -14.04 0.16
C TRP A 220 -4.07 -14.93 -1.06
N LEU A 221 -5.29 -15.19 -1.50
CA LEU A 221 -5.59 -15.81 -2.77
C LEU A 221 -5.62 -14.74 -3.88
N TRP A 222 -4.58 -13.92 -3.93
CA TRP A 222 -4.40 -12.77 -4.83
C TRP A 222 -4.64 -13.11 -6.31
N ILE A 223 -4.57 -14.38 -6.71
CA ILE A 223 -4.85 -14.89 -8.06
C ILE A 223 -6.32 -14.68 -8.45
N PHE A 224 -7.25 -14.68 -7.49
CA PHE A 224 -8.68 -14.50 -7.77
C PHE A 224 -9.13 -13.03 -7.70
N TYR A 225 -8.28 -12.13 -7.20
CA TYR A 225 -8.63 -10.72 -7.02
C TYR A 225 -7.85 -9.83 -8.00
N PRO A 226 -8.51 -9.02 -8.85
CA PRO A 226 -7.84 -8.17 -9.82
C PRO A 226 -6.78 -7.24 -9.20
N ASN A 227 -7.06 -6.66 -8.03
CA ASN A 227 -6.10 -5.81 -7.32
C ASN A 227 -4.89 -6.60 -6.81
N GLY A 228 -5.11 -7.81 -6.28
CA GLY A 228 -4.07 -8.76 -5.89
C GLY A 228 -3.13 -9.13 -7.03
N ILE A 229 -3.68 -9.51 -8.20
CA ILE A 229 -2.90 -9.77 -9.43
C ILE A 229 -2.07 -8.56 -9.81
N LYS A 230 -2.68 -7.36 -9.82
CA LYS A 230 -1.96 -6.13 -10.16
C LYS A 230 -0.82 -5.86 -9.18
N SER A 231 -1.02 -6.04 -7.88
CA SER A 231 0.04 -5.91 -6.87
C SER A 231 1.16 -6.94 -7.07
N PHE A 232 0.80 -8.19 -7.39
CA PHE A 232 1.75 -9.26 -7.67
C PHE A 232 2.62 -8.92 -8.89
N ILE A 233 2.03 -8.40 -9.97
CA ILE A 233 2.76 -7.98 -11.17
C ILE A 233 3.69 -6.80 -10.87
N ALA A 234 3.19 -5.77 -10.16
CA ALA A 234 3.95 -4.56 -9.87
C ALA A 234 5.19 -4.84 -8.99
N PHE A 235 5.04 -5.63 -7.91
CA PHE A 235 6.16 -6.03 -7.07
C PHE A 235 7.03 -7.12 -7.71
N GLY A 236 6.40 -8.01 -8.49
CA GLY A 236 7.07 -9.05 -9.26
C GLY A 236 8.08 -8.46 -10.23
N PHE A 237 7.75 -7.35 -10.88
CA PHE A 237 8.66 -6.60 -11.75
C PHE A 237 10.02 -6.33 -11.07
N PHE A 238 10.00 -5.79 -9.84
CA PHE A 238 11.23 -5.56 -9.06
C PHE A 238 11.87 -6.86 -8.59
N TYR A 239 11.08 -7.82 -8.12
CA TYR A 239 11.59 -9.12 -7.66
C TYR A 239 12.39 -9.83 -8.77
N PHE A 240 11.85 -9.94 -9.99
CA PHE A 240 12.53 -10.62 -11.09
C PHE A 240 13.72 -9.83 -11.63
N ILE A 241 13.69 -8.49 -11.59
CA ILE A 241 14.88 -7.68 -11.88
C ILE A 241 15.97 -7.98 -10.85
N GLY A 242 15.64 -8.00 -9.57
CA GLY A 242 16.52 -8.41 -8.48
C GLY A 242 17.13 -9.79 -8.67
N TRP A 243 16.30 -10.77 -9.06
CA TRP A 243 16.74 -12.13 -9.38
C TRP A 243 17.79 -12.14 -10.49
N HIS A 244 17.62 -11.34 -11.54
CA HIS A 244 18.58 -11.24 -12.63
C HIS A 244 19.82 -10.43 -12.28
N MET A 245 19.70 -9.41 -11.42
CA MET A 245 20.82 -8.65 -10.90
C MET A 245 21.84 -9.54 -10.18
N TYR A 246 21.41 -10.62 -9.55
CA TYR A 246 22.31 -11.60 -8.93
C TYR A 246 23.29 -12.24 -9.93
N TYR A 247 22.84 -12.52 -11.16
CA TYR A 247 23.73 -13.04 -12.21
C TYR A 247 24.66 -11.95 -12.77
N GLN A 248 24.28 -10.68 -12.64
CA GLN A 248 25.09 -9.51 -13.00
C GLN A 248 25.87 -8.92 -11.81
N ARG A 249 25.96 -9.63 -10.67
CA ARG A 249 26.52 -9.09 -9.42
C ARG A 249 27.96 -8.56 -9.52
N SER A 250 28.76 -9.08 -10.45
CA SER A 250 30.12 -8.58 -10.72
C SER A 250 30.14 -7.15 -11.27
N LEU A 251 29.01 -6.65 -11.76
CA LEU A 251 28.86 -5.30 -12.28
C LEU A 251 28.32 -4.31 -11.23
N LEU A 252 27.96 -4.77 -10.02
CA LEU A 252 27.44 -3.89 -8.96
C LEU A 252 28.42 -2.76 -8.62
N ASP A 253 29.72 -3.06 -8.61
CA ASP A 253 30.78 -2.08 -8.32
C ASP A 253 30.89 -0.99 -9.38
N LYS A 254 30.28 -1.15 -10.57
CA LYS A 254 30.24 -0.13 -11.61
C LYS A 254 29.22 0.98 -11.35
N LEU A 255 28.28 0.80 -10.42
CA LEU A 255 27.31 1.82 -10.06
C LEU A 255 28.01 3.10 -9.57
N SER A 256 27.50 4.26 -9.99
CA SER A 256 28.07 5.57 -9.63
C SER A 256 27.02 6.43 -8.96
N ILE A 257 27.22 6.76 -7.68
CA ILE A 257 26.31 7.64 -6.92
C ILE A 257 26.06 8.95 -7.67
N LYS A 258 27.11 9.59 -8.22
CA LYS A 258 26.99 10.84 -8.98
C LYS A 258 26.04 10.72 -10.16
N LYS A 259 26.16 9.63 -10.95
CA LYS A 259 25.26 9.39 -12.10
C LYS A 259 23.83 9.17 -11.64
N GLN A 260 23.62 8.33 -10.61
CA GLN A 260 22.29 8.06 -10.06
C GLN A 260 21.60 9.32 -9.52
N PHE A 261 22.35 10.15 -8.80
CA PHE A 261 21.85 11.38 -8.22
C PHE A 261 21.48 12.41 -9.30
N PHE A 262 22.34 12.60 -10.30
CA PHE A 262 22.05 13.54 -11.40
C PHE A 262 20.87 13.08 -12.26
N MET A 263 20.74 11.77 -12.49
CA MET A 263 19.54 11.20 -13.12
C MET A 263 18.28 11.46 -12.33
N LEU A 264 18.32 11.30 -11.00
CA LEU A 264 17.19 11.62 -10.13
C LEU A 264 16.78 13.09 -10.31
N ILE A 265 17.73 14.02 -10.26
CA ILE A 265 17.46 15.47 -10.44
C ILE A 265 16.82 15.74 -11.79
N ILE A 266 17.40 15.20 -12.88
CA ILE A 266 16.87 15.40 -14.23
C ILE A 266 15.46 14.86 -14.34
N CYS A 267 15.24 13.60 -13.97
CA CYS A 267 13.91 13.01 -14.08
C CYS A 267 12.89 13.79 -13.24
N TYR A 268 13.28 14.21 -12.03
CA TYR A 268 12.43 15.01 -11.15
C TYR A 268 12.06 16.38 -11.75
N SER A 269 13.02 17.05 -12.41
CA SER A 269 12.79 18.33 -13.11
C SER A 269 11.77 18.24 -14.25
N PHE A 270 11.58 17.06 -14.84
CA PHE A 270 10.55 16.81 -15.85
C PHE A 270 9.24 16.29 -15.24
N THR A 271 9.31 15.32 -14.32
CA THR A 271 8.12 14.66 -13.78
C THR A 271 7.33 15.54 -12.83
N LEU A 272 7.98 16.39 -12.03
CA LEU A 272 7.27 17.22 -11.06
C LEU A 272 6.39 18.28 -11.76
N PRO A 273 6.88 19.10 -12.71
CA PRO A 273 6.02 20.05 -13.42
C PRO A 273 4.92 19.35 -14.22
N ALA A 274 5.21 18.20 -14.82
CA ALA A 274 4.21 17.43 -15.57
C ALA A 274 3.10 16.90 -14.65
N ASN A 275 3.45 16.34 -13.48
CA ASN A 275 2.46 15.93 -12.48
C ASN A 275 1.65 17.12 -11.98
N TYR A 276 2.31 18.25 -11.69
CA TYR A 276 1.65 19.48 -11.24
C TYR A 276 0.64 20.02 -12.28
N TYR A 277 1.00 19.99 -13.57
CA TYR A 277 0.08 20.35 -14.66
C TYR A 277 -1.14 19.43 -14.70
N LEU A 278 -0.97 18.12 -14.50
CA LEU A 278 -2.07 17.16 -14.50
C LEU A 278 -3.04 17.34 -13.32
N LEU A 279 -2.62 17.96 -12.21
CA LEU A 279 -3.52 18.29 -11.09
C LEU A 279 -4.63 19.28 -11.47
N ARG A 280 -4.50 19.98 -12.61
CA ARG A 280 -5.59 20.78 -13.21
C ARG A 280 -6.78 19.93 -13.63
N HIS A 281 -6.59 18.63 -13.84
CA HIS A 281 -7.61 17.74 -14.40
C HIS A 281 -8.06 16.64 -13.44
N LEU A 282 -7.25 16.30 -12.43
CA LEU A 282 -7.54 15.22 -11.49
C LEU A 282 -6.97 15.49 -10.10
N ASN A 283 -7.60 14.88 -9.08
CA ASN A 283 -7.03 14.83 -7.74
C ASN A 283 -5.89 13.83 -7.69
N SER A 284 -4.85 14.14 -6.91
CA SER A 284 -3.87 13.15 -6.52
C SER A 284 -4.56 12.08 -5.66
N PRO A 285 -4.16 10.82 -5.74
CA PRO A 285 -4.60 9.83 -4.76
C PRO A 285 -3.95 10.01 -3.39
N TYR A 286 -2.98 10.92 -3.25
CA TYR A 286 -2.34 11.29 -2.00
C TYR A 286 -3.09 12.49 -1.41
N PRO A 287 -3.79 12.33 -0.26
CA PRO A 287 -4.46 13.44 0.41
C PRO A 287 -3.49 14.60 0.69
N GLU A 288 -2.25 14.28 1.04
CA GLU A 288 -1.21 15.27 1.33
C GLU A 288 -0.91 16.17 0.12
N HIS A 289 -0.90 15.59 -1.09
CA HIS A 289 -0.69 16.35 -2.32
C HIS A 289 -1.92 17.20 -2.64
N ASN A 290 -3.13 16.69 -2.42
CA ASN A 290 -4.35 17.46 -2.65
C ASN A 290 -4.41 18.68 -1.75
N GLU A 291 -3.99 18.55 -0.49
CA GLU A 291 -3.94 19.67 0.43
C GLU A 291 -2.81 20.65 0.07
N MET A 292 -1.61 20.16 -0.27
CA MET A 292 -0.48 20.99 -0.68
C MET A 292 -0.79 21.85 -1.92
N TYR A 293 -1.59 21.32 -2.85
CA TYR A 293 -1.95 22.01 -4.09
C TYR A 293 -3.41 22.47 -4.11
N LYS A 294 -4.03 22.63 -2.94
CA LYS A 294 -5.45 22.97 -2.80
C LYS A 294 -5.82 24.26 -3.51
N GLU A 295 -5.06 25.34 -3.29
CA GLU A 295 -5.29 26.64 -3.93
C GLU A 295 -5.23 26.53 -5.48
N TYR A 296 -4.25 25.79 -5.99
CA TYR A 296 -4.13 25.54 -7.42
C TYR A 296 -5.30 24.71 -7.96
N ALA A 297 -5.70 23.67 -7.24
CA ALA A 297 -6.85 22.86 -7.58
C ALA A 297 -8.15 23.67 -7.55
N ASP A 298 -8.36 24.51 -6.55
CA ASP A 298 -9.53 25.39 -6.41
C ASP A 298 -9.60 26.42 -7.55
N LYS A 299 -8.45 26.96 -7.99
CA LYS A 299 -8.36 27.89 -9.12
C LYS A 299 -8.84 27.30 -10.45
N TYR A 300 -8.52 26.03 -10.73
CA TYR A 300 -8.84 25.40 -12.02
C TYR A 300 -10.05 24.46 -11.97
N ARG A 301 -10.36 23.93 -10.78
CA ARG A 301 -11.46 23.00 -10.49
C ARG A 301 -12.12 23.37 -9.15
N PRO A 302 -12.88 24.47 -9.11
CA PRO A 302 -13.53 24.91 -7.88
C PRO A 302 -14.48 23.83 -7.35
N PRO A 303 -14.53 23.62 -6.02
CA PRO A 303 -15.53 22.75 -5.41
C PRO A 303 -16.92 23.38 -5.50
N ARG A 304 -17.93 22.55 -5.73
CA ARG A 304 -19.36 22.87 -5.75
C ARG A 304 -20.11 21.92 -4.84
N ASP A 305 -21.20 22.40 -4.26
CA ASP A 305 -22.06 21.55 -3.45
C ASP A 305 -22.86 20.65 -4.39
N VAL A 306 -22.73 19.34 -4.19
CA VAL A 306 -23.47 18.33 -4.95
C VAL A 306 -24.30 17.52 -3.99
N THR A 307 -25.62 17.54 -4.19
CA THR A 307 -26.58 16.75 -3.40
C THR A 307 -26.92 15.47 -4.14
N PHE A 308 -26.63 14.35 -3.51
CA PHE A 308 -26.94 13.00 -3.97
C PHE A 308 -28.18 12.51 -3.24
N SER A 309 -29.05 11.80 -3.95
CA SER A 309 -30.30 11.27 -3.42
C SER A 309 -30.56 9.87 -3.99
N VAL A 310 -30.89 8.91 -3.11
CA VAL A 310 -31.25 7.54 -3.50
C VAL A 310 -32.51 7.10 -2.76
N ASP A 311 -33.49 6.59 -3.52
CA ASP A 311 -34.75 6.05 -3.00
C ASP A 311 -34.60 4.55 -2.75
N MET A 312 -34.79 4.15 -1.48
CA MET A 312 -34.70 2.77 -1.02
C MET A 312 -36.05 2.18 -0.60
N SER A 313 -37.16 2.81 -0.96
CA SER A 313 -38.52 2.35 -0.63
C SER A 313 -38.82 0.92 -1.09
N GLN A 314 -38.18 0.47 -2.19
CA GLN A 314 -38.32 -0.88 -2.74
C GLN A 314 -37.31 -1.90 -2.19
N PHE A 315 -36.47 -1.51 -1.24
CA PHE A 315 -35.44 -2.38 -0.69
C PHE A 315 -35.98 -3.24 0.47
N ASP A 316 -35.75 -4.55 0.44
CA ASP A 316 -36.18 -5.46 1.51
C ASP A 316 -35.19 -5.44 2.69
N PHE A 317 -35.44 -4.57 3.67
CA PHE A 317 -34.64 -4.48 4.89
C PHE A 317 -34.74 -5.72 5.79
N THR A 318 -35.73 -6.60 5.60
CA THR A 318 -35.88 -7.82 6.43
C THR A 318 -34.76 -8.84 6.18
N GLN A 319 -34.00 -8.70 5.09
CA GLN A 319 -32.86 -9.57 4.81
C GLN A 319 -31.75 -9.46 5.86
N PHE A 320 -31.55 -8.29 6.47
CA PHE A 320 -30.55 -8.10 7.53
C PHE A 320 -30.91 -8.93 8.78
N GLU A 321 -32.20 -9.02 9.11
CA GLU A 321 -32.69 -9.88 10.19
C GLU A 321 -32.48 -11.37 9.88
N LYS A 322 -32.75 -11.78 8.63
CA LYS A 322 -32.58 -13.17 8.17
C LYS A 322 -31.12 -13.60 8.18
N GLU A 323 -30.21 -12.70 7.84
CA GLU A 323 -28.76 -12.95 7.75
C GLU A 323 -28.02 -12.73 9.07
N LYS A 324 -28.71 -12.22 10.11
CA LYS A 324 -28.10 -11.75 11.37
C LYS A 324 -27.00 -10.71 11.14
N SER A 325 -27.15 -9.88 10.10
CA SER A 325 -26.27 -8.76 9.79
C SER A 325 -26.91 -7.45 10.29
N GLU A 326 -26.09 -6.49 10.71
CA GLU A 326 -26.57 -5.20 11.24
C GLU A 326 -26.56 -4.14 10.12
N PHE A 327 -27.67 -3.42 9.95
CA PHE A 327 -27.73 -2.27 9.04
C PHE A 327 -27.06 -1.05 9.68
N ARG A 328 -25.86 -0.70 9.21
CA ARG A 328 -25.06 0.46 9.61
C ARG A 328 -25.47 1.73 8.88
N GLY A 329 -26.00 1.62 7.66
CA GLY A 329 -26.51 2.74 6.87
C GLY A 329 -26.19 2.65 5.38
N VAL A 330 -26.61 3.71 4.67
CA VAL A 330 -26.34 3.93 3.25
C VAL A 330 -25.15 4.87 3.10
N PHE A 331 -24.24 4.56 2.19
CA PHE A 331 -23.00 5.30 1.98
C PHE A 331 -22.83 5.66 0.51
N LEU A 332 -22.29 6.85 0.28
CA LEU A 332 -21.94 7.36 -1.04
C LEU A 332 -20.44 7.16 -1.30
N LEU A 333 -20.10 6.39 -2.33
CA LEU A 333 -18.71 6.14 -2.72
C LEU A 333 -18.45 6.70 -4.11
N GLY A 334 -17.32 7.38 -4.31
CA GLY A 334 -16.97 7.91 -5.62
C GLY A 334 -15.55 8.42 -5.78
N THR A 335 -15.25 8.97 -6.94
CA THR A 335 -13.89 9.48 -7.23
C THR A 335 -13.53 10.72 -6.42
N PHE A 336 -14.50 11.39 -5.79
CA PHE A 336 -14.29 12.54 -4.92
C PHE A 336 -13.82 12.14 -3.51
N ASN A 337 -14.20 10.97 -3.01
CA ASN A 337 -13.78 10.43 -1.71
C ASN A 337 -12.88 9.19 -1.84
N ASN A 338 -12.36 8.93 -3.06
CA ASN A 338 -11.52 7.77 -3.37
C ASN A 338 -12.18 6.41 -3.04
N TYR A 339 -13.52 6.34 -3.18
CA TYR A 339 -14.34 5.19 -2.82
C TYR A 339 -14.12 4.71 -1.37
N CYS A 340 -14.07 5.66 -0.44
CA CYS A 340 -13.96 5.37 0.98
C CYS A 340 -15.21 4.63 1.49
N ASP A 341 -14.99 3.50 2.17
CA ASP A 341 -16.03 2.55 2.60
C ASP A 341 -17.13 3.20 3.47
N ASP A 342 -16.75 3.98 4.48
CA ASP A 342 -17.66 4.51 5.51
C ASP A 342 -17.57 6.03 5.71
N CYS A 343 -16.89 6.76 4.82
CA CYS A 343 -16.65 8.20 4.99
C CYS A 343 -17.92 9.07 4.85
N ASP A 344 -18.77 8.77 3.87
CA ASP A 344 -19.88 9.63 3.47
C ASP A 344 -21.22 8.91 3.69
N LYS A 345 -21.62 8.78 4.96
CA LYS A 345 -22.93 8.25 5.36
C LYS A 345 -24.04 9.22 4.94
N MET A 346 -25.04 8.68 4.26
CA MET A 346 -26.25 9.39 3.83
C MET A 346 -27.29 9.40 4.95
N GLU A 347 -28.15 10.41 4.94
CA GLU A 347 -29.12 10.69 5.99
C GLU A 347 -30.54 10.67 5.41
N ASP A 348 -31.46 10.06 6.16
CA ASP A 348 -32.90 10.08 5.89
C ASP A 348 -33.55 10.95 6.99
N GLU A 349 -33.54 12.26 6.80
CA GLU A 349 -34.10 13.21 7.77
C GLU A 349 -35.63 13.17 7.81
N ALA A 350 -36.27 12.78 6.71
CA ALA A 350 -37.73 12.78 6.55
C ALA A 350 -38.38 11.47 7.02
N GLY A 351 -37.61 10.38 7.15
CA GLY A 351 -38.11 9.05 7.47
C GLY A 351 -38.91 8.42 6.33
N ASP A 352 -38.68 8.86 5.09
CA ASP A 352 -39.40 8.43 3.89
C ASP A 352 -38.60 7.39 3.07
N LEU A 353 -37.47 6.90 3.62
CA LEU A 353 -36.55 5.97 2.97
C LEU A 353 -35.81 6.57 1.76
N ILE A 354 -35.80 7.90 1.64
CA ILE A 354 -34.98 8.63 0.68
C ILE A 354 -33.73 9.14 1.39
N TYR A 355 -32.60 8.55 1.06
CA TYR A 355 -31.32 8.90 1.66
C TYR A 355 -30.66 10.02 0.85
N THR A 356 -30.29 11.11 1.52
CA THR A 356 -29.68 12.27 0.90
C THR A 356 -28.31 12.58 1.51
N LYS A 357 -27.41 13.14 0.70
CA LYS A 357 -26.14 13.69 1.18
C LYS A 357 -25.62 14.80 0.27
N THR A 358 -25.30 15.94 0.87
CA THR A 358 -24.59 17.02 0.18
C THR A 358 -23.09 16.94 0.49
N ILE A 359 -22.27 16.87 -0.56
CA ILE A 359 -20.81 16.88 -0.45
C ILE A 359 -20.18 17.88 -1.41
N LYS A 360 -18.99 18.36 -1.06
CA LYS A 360 -18.21 19.26 -1.92
C LYS A 360 -17.46 18.47 -2.98
N VAL A 361 -17.88 18.59 -4.23
CA VAL A 361 -17.23 17.93 -5.36
C VAL A 361 -16.59 18.94 -6.29
N ARG A 362 -15.35 18.67 -6.71
CA ARG A 362 -14.61 19.55 -7.61
C ARG A 362 -15.20 19.50 -9.03
N LYS A 363 -15.12 20.62 -9.74
CA LYS A 363 -15.42 20.67 -11.18
C LYS A 363 -14.71 19.53 -11.95
N GLY A 364 -15.46 18.87 -12.81
CA GLY A 364 -14.99 17.79 -13.67
C GLY A 364 -15.92 16.57 -13.66
N ILE A 365 -15.46 15.49 -14.28
CA ILE A 365 -16.24 14.25 -14.37
C ILE A 365 -15.87 13.31 -13.21
N HIS A 366 -16.85 12.97 -12.39
CA HIS A 366 -16.78 12.09 -11.23
C HIS A 366 -17.53 10.79 -11.48
N LYS A 367 -17.10 9.69 -10.85
CA LYS A 367 -17.84 8.41 -10.83
C LYS A 367 -18.30 8.14 -9.41
N PHE A 368 -19.48 7.55 -9.23
CA PHE A 368 -20.01 7.24 -7.91
C PHE A 368 -20.93 6.01 -7.94
N ILE A 369 -21.14 5.43 -6.77
CA ILE A 369 -22.04 4.32 -6.49
C ILE A 369 -22.70 4.55 -5.12
N PHE A 370 -23.87 3.97 -4.93
CA PHE A 370 -24.52 3.89 -3.62
C PHE A 370 -24.28 2.51 -3.04
N THR A 371 -24.05 2.46 -1.74
CA THR A 371 -23.69 1.21 -1.07
C THR A 371 -24.36 1.09 0.28
N ILE A 372 -24.53 -0.13 0.78
CA ILE A 372 -25.05 -0.40 2.12
C ILE A 372 -23.96 -1.06 2.93
N ASN A 373 -23.78 -0.58 4.16
CA ASN A 373 -22.75 -1.07 5.08
C ASN A 373 -21.34 -1.03 4.47
N GLY A 374 -21.05 0.01 3.69
CA GLY A 374 -19.84 0.04 2.87
C GLY A 374 -19.98 -0.90 1.67
N TRP A 375 -18.98 -1.72 1.34
CA TRP A 375 -19.01 -2.56 0.14
C TRP A 375 -19.87 -3.85 0.21
N GLU A 376 -20.71 -4.05 1.24
CA GLU A 376 -21.50 -5.28 1.38
C GLU A 376 -22.54 -5.45 0.27
N MET A 377 -23.25 -4.36 -0.05
CA MET A 377 -24.18 -4.31 -1.18
C MET A 377 -24.01 -3.00 -1.95
N VAL A 378 -24.15 -3.08 -3.27
CA VAL A 378 -23.91 -1.95 -4.18
C VAL A 378 -25.08 -1.78 -5.13
N SER A 379 -25.49 -0.53 -5.34
CA SER A 379 -26.38 -0.13 -6.42
C SER A 379 -25.55 0.40 -7.58
N MET A 380 -25.77 -0.17 -8.76
CA MET A 380 -25.04 0.11 -10.00
C MET A 380 -26.00 0.13 -11.19
N PRO A 381 -25.74 0.92 -12.24
CA PRO A 381 -26.56 0.91 -13.45
C PRO A 381 -26.47 -0.44 -14.19
N THR A 382 -27.38 -0.68 -15.13
CA THR A 382 -27.30 -1.87 -15.98
C THR A 382 -26.15 -1.76 -16.99
N GLU A 383 -25.61 -2.90 -17.44
CA GLU A 383 -24.47 -2.92 -18.37
C GLU A 383 -24.86 -2.29 -19.71
N ASP A 384 -24.03 -1.38 -20.23
CA ASP A 384 -24.25 -0.67 -21.50
C ASP A 384 -25.53 0.19 -21.57
N SER A 385 -26.13 0.53 -20.42
CA SER A 385 -27.25 1.49 -20.36
C SER A 385 -26.82 2.91 -20.72
N GLU A 386 -27.78 3.80 -21.00
CA GLU A 386 -27.49 5.23 -21.19
C GLU A 386 -26.83 5.88 -19.96
N CYS A 387 -26.93 5.22 -18.81
CA CYS A 387 -26.39 5.64 -17.55
C CYS A 387 -25.13 4.93 -17.09
N ASP A 388 -24.68 3.93 -17.84
CA ASP A 388 -23.36 3.38 -17.66
C ASP A 388 -22.32 4.40 -18.12
N ALA A 389 -21.61 4.98 -17.17
CA ALA A 389 -20.55 5.93 -17.44
C ALA A 389 -19.33 5.34 -18.16
N ALA A 390 -19.27 4.01 -18.29
CA ALA A 390 -18.20 3.33 -19.00
C ALA A 390 -18.72 2.15 -19.84
N PRO A 391 -19.49 2.41 -20.92
CA PRO A 391 -20.02 1.35 -21.78
C PRO A 391 -18.89 0.44 -22.27
N GLY A 392 -19.09 -0.87 -22.16
CA GLY A 392 -18.10 -1.92 -22.45
C GLY A 392 -17.08 -2.19 -21.34
N ASN A 393 -17.22 -1.59 -20.15
CA ASN A 393 -16.46 -1.93 -18.96
C ASN A 393 -17.35 -2.71 -17.98
N LYS A 394 -16.90 -3.89 -17.53
CA LYS A 394 -17.66 -4.80 -16.64
C LYS A 394 -18.09 -4.25 -15.27
N HIS A 395 -17.72 -3.01 -14.96
CA HIS A 395 -18.01 -2.38 -13.68
C HIS A 395 -18.92 -1.18 -13.97
N ASN A 396 -20.22 -1.45 -14.04
CA ASN A 396 -21.27 -0.48 -14.31
C ASN A 396 -21.28 0.54 -13.16
N ILE A 397 -21.07 1.82 -13.46
CA ILE A 397 -20.89 2.86 -12.44
C ILE A 397 -21.59 4.15 -12.91
N TYR A 398 -22.29 4.84 -12.01
CA TYR A 398 -22.84 6.17 -12.30
C TYR A 398 -21.70 7.19 -12.47
N ALA A 399 -21.84 8.18 -13.36
CA ALA A 399 -20.86 9.27 -13.43
C ALA A 399 -21.50 10.61 -13.65
N MET A 400 -20.94 11.62 -12.98
CA MET A 400 -21.35 13.01 -13.05
C MET A 400 -20.37 14.04 -13.56
N GLU A 401 -20.83 14.98 -14.37
CA GLU A 401 -20.07 16.18 -14.71
C GLU A 401 -20.47 17.36 -13.82
N VAL A 402 -19.58 17.73 -12.91
CA VAL A 402 -19.72 18.93 -12.09
C VAL A 402 -19.19 20.11 -12.90
N LEU A 403 -20.07 21.05 -13.23
CA LEU A 403 -19.75 22.29 -13.91
C LEU A 403 -19.38 23.39 -12.90
N ASP A 404 -19.66 24.65 -13.21
CA ASP A 404 -19.34 25.80 -12.34
C ASP A 404 -20.53 26.22 -11.46
N GLN A 405 -21.47 25.32 -11.17
CA GLN A 405 -22.63 25.58 -10.32
C GLN A 405 -22.90 24.41 -9.38
N ASP A 406 -23.61 24.66 -8.29
CA ASP A 406 -24.07 23.62 -7.36
C ASP A 406 -25.11 22.74 -8.06
N VAL A 407 -25.09 21.45 -7.75
CA VAL A 407 -25.90 20.44 -8.46
C VAL A 407 -26.73 19.67 -7.44
N VAL A 408 -28.04 19.60 -7.66
CA VAL A 408 -28.91 18.67 -6.95
C VAL A 408 -29.25 17.56 -7.93
N LEU A 409 -28.77 16.35 -7.68
CA LEU A 409 -29.11 15.20 -8.48
C LEU A 409 -30.54 14.77 -8.14
N GLU A 410 -31.31 14.42 -9.17
CA GLU A 410 -32.62 13.80 -8.99
C GLU A 410 -32.49 12.45 -8.28
N THR A 411 -33.53 12.06 -7.55
CA THR A 411 -33.53 10.85 -6.73
C THR A 411 -33.54 9.61 -7.61
N ILE A 412 -32.48 8.79 -7.51
CA ILE A 412 -32.34 7.53 -8.25
C ILE A 412 -32.93 6.39 -7.41
N CYS A 413 -33.70 5.49 -8.01
CA CYS A 413 -34.16 4.29 -7.32
C CYS A 413 -33.01 3.31 -7.09
N TRP A 414 -32.95 2.67 -5.92
CA TRP A 414 -31.87 1.72 -5.59
C TRP A 414 -31.68 0.61 -6.65
N TRP A 415 -32.78 0.10 -7.20
CA TRP A 415 -32.78 -0.92 -8.27
C TRP A 415 -32.94 -0.32 -9.68
N GLY A 416 -33.08 0.99 -9.79
CA GLY A 416 -33.36 1.69 -11.04
C GLY A 416 -32.10 1.93 -11.86
N ASP A 417 -32.23 1.82 -13.18
CA ASP A 417 -31.17 2.17 -14.12
C ASP A 417 -31.29 3.66 -14.49
N CYS A 418 -30.88 4.53 -13.56
CA CYS A 418 -31.11 5.98 -13.61
C CYS A 418 -32.58 6.41 -13.70
N SER A 419 -33.47 5.53 -13.25
CA SER A 419 -34.88 5.83 -13.13
C SER A 419 -35.26 6.12 -11.68
N ASP A 420 -36.32 6.91 -11.50
CA ASP A 420 -37.04 6.93 -10.23
C ASP A 420 -37.69 5.56 -9.96
N CYS A 421 -38.23 5.36 -8.76
CA CYS A 421 -38.92 4.11 -8.42
C CYS A 421 -40.29 3.95 -9.14
N SER A 422 -40.68 4.93 -9.97
CA SER A 422 -41.84 4.87 -10.87
C SER A 422 -41.46 4.47 -12.31
N GLY A 423 -40.16 4.29 -12.60
CA GLY A 423 -39.65 3.92 -13.92
C GLY A 423 -39.42 5.09 -14.89
N ASN A 424 -39.57 6.34 -14.45
CA ASN A 424 -39.22 7.50 -15.27
C ASN A 424 -37.71 7.73 -15.22
N GLN A 425 -37.10 7.99 -16.37
CA GLN A 425 -35.70 8.40 -16.45
C GLN A 425 -35.53 9.78 -15.79
N VAL A 426 -34.81 9.81 -14.69
CA VAL A 426 -34.48 11.03 -13.92
C VAL A 426 -33.08 11.55 -14.24
N TYR A 427 -32.30 10.75 -14.95
CA TYR A 427 -30.88 10.99 -15.07
C TYR A 427 -30.32 10.54 -16.43
N ASN A 428 -29.64 11.42 -17.17
CA ASN A 428 -28.98 11.05 -18.43
C ASN A 428 -27.55 11.62 -18.48
N MET A 429 -26.55 10.78 -18.20
CA MET A 429 -25.13 11.10 -18.45
C MET A 429 -24.45 9.95 -19.17
N SER A 430 -24.69 9.90 -20.47
CA SER A 430 -23.70 9.31 -21.35
C SER A 430 -22.50 10.28 -21.46
N LEU A 431 -21.34 9.88 -20.93
CA LEU A 431 -20.09 10.51 -21.35
C LEU A 431 -19.87 10.11 -22.81
N THR A 432 -19.59 11.07 -23.70
CA THR A 432 -19.19 10.68 -25.05
C THR A 432 -17.94 9.79 -24.96
N LYS A 433 -17.85 8.77 -25.83
CA LYS A 433 -16.68 7.87 -25.90
C LYS A 433 -15.35 8.64 -25.95
N SER A 434 -15.33 9.80 -26.60
CA SER A 434 -14.19 10.71 -26.68
C SER A 434 -13.82 11.34 -25.32
N GLN A 435 -14.81 11.82 -24.55
CA GLN A 435 -14.59 12.37 -23.20
C GLN A 435 -14.07 11.30 -22.23
N ASN A 436 -14.64 10.09 -22.27
CA ASN A 436 -14.19 8.98 -21.43
C ASN A 436 -12.75 8.57 -21.78
N LEU A 437 -12.43 8.41 -23.07
CA LEU A 437 -11.08 8.10 -23.54
C LEU A 437 -10.07 9.17 -23.11
N LYS A 438 -10.40 10.46 -23.26
CA LYS A 438 -9.52 11.57 -22.84
C LYS A 438 -9.24 11.51 -21.34
N ARG A 439 -10.26 11.29 -20.51
CA ARG A 439 -10.11 11.17 -19.05
C ARG A 439 -9.24 9.96 -18.68
N GLU A 440 -9.48 8.82 -19.31
CA GLU A 440 -8.71 7.60 -19.07
C GLU A 440 -7.24 7.81 -19.43
N LEU A 441 -6.96 8.43 -20.59
CA LEU A 441 -5.60 8.78 -21.00
C LEU A 441 -4.92 9.73 -20.02
N ILE A 442 -5.61 10.75 -19.54
CA ILE A 442 -5.08 11.69 -18.53
C ILE A 442 -4.77 10.92 -17.23
N GLY A 443 -5.68 10.07 -16.75
CA GLY A 443 -5.50 9.26 -15.54
C GLY A 443 -4.32 8.29 -15.67
N ARG A 444 -4.23 7.57 -16.79
CA ARG A 444 -3.10 6.66 -17.08
C ARG A 444 -1.78 7.41 -17.23
N SER A 445 -1.79 8.60 -17.83
CA SER A 445 -0.61 9.47 -17.94
C SER A 445 -0.13 9.96 -16.58
N TYR A 446 -1.05 10.30 -15.68
CA TYR A 446 -0.71 10.62 -14.30
C TYR A 446 -0.08 9.42 -13.59
N MET A 447 -0.66 8.22 -13.70
CA MET A 447 -0.10 7.01 -13.10
C MET A 447 1.30 6.68 -13.65
N PHE A 448 1.51 6.87 -14.95
CA PHE A 448 2.82 6.74 -15.59
C PHE A 448 3.83 7.71 -14.96
N LEU A 449 3.54 9.02 -14.98
CA LEU A 449 4.46 10.04 -14.47
C LEU A 449 4.71 9.90 -12.98
N PHE A 450 3.68 9.50 -12.23
CA PHE A 450 3.76 9.28 -10.81
C PHE A 450 4.67 8.09 -10.47
N ASN A 451 4.72 7.02 -11.28
CA ASN A 451 5.55 5.84 -11.00
C ASN A 451 6.95 5.92 -11.64
N PHE A 452 7.21 6.90 -12.51
CA PHE A 452 8.47 7.05 -13.23
C PHE A 452 9.70 7.19 -12.34
N MET A 453 9.56 7.85 -11.19
CA MET A 453 10.69 8.07 -10.30
C MET A 453 11.04 6.85 -9.43
N VAL A 454 10.14 5.87 -9.27
CA VAL A 454 10.35 4.74 -8.36
C VAL A 454 11.68 4.02 -8.62
N PRO A 455 12.03 3.60 -9.86
CA PRO A 455 13.31 2.93 -10.09
C PRO A 455 14.54 3.83 -9.88
N CYS A 456 14.44 5.13 -10.14
CA CYS A 456 15.53 6.08 -9.86
C CYS A 456 15.89 6.11 -8.37
N TYR A 457 14.90 6.19 -7.48
CA TYR A 457 15.13 6.16 -6.03
C TYR A 457 15.79 4.85 -5.59
N ILE A 458 15.30 3.73 -6.10
CA ILE A 458 15.81 2.40 -5.76
C ILE A 458 17.26 2.24 -6.21
N MET A 459 17.60 2.70 -7.42
CA MET A 459 18.95 2.58 -7.97
C MET A 459 19.94 3.55 -7.30
N LEU A 460 19.49 4.76 -6.92
CA LEU A 460 20.27 5.66 -6.06
C LEU A 460 20.56 5.01 -4.72
N LEU A 461 19.53 4.47 -4.04
CA LEU A 461 19.70 3.80 -2.76
C LEU A 461 20.65 2.60 -2.87
N LEU A 462 20.47 1.75 -3.88
CA LEU A 462 21.36 0.63 -4.17
C LEU A 462 22.82 1.10 -4.34
N SER A 463 23.04 2.17 -5.11
CA SER A 463 24.38 2.71 -5.34
C SER A 463 25.02 3.26 -4.06
N LEU A 464 24.25 3.92 -3.20
CA LEU A 464 24.70 4.40 -1.89
C LEU A 464 25.15 3.23 -1.02
N PHE A 465 24.33 2.18 -0.91
CA PHE A 465 24.68 1.02 -0.08
C PHE A 465 25.86 0.22 -0.64
N VAL A 466 25.91 -0.01 -1.95
CA VAL A 466 27.03 -0.72 -2.58
C VAL A 466 28.36 0.02 -2.39
N LYS A 467 28.36 1.36 -2.41
CA LYS A 467 29.58 2.16 -2.28
C LYS A 467 29.97 2.46 -0.83
N LEU A 468 29.00 2.82 0.02
CA LEU A 468 29.25 3.24 1.40
C LEU A 468 29.38 2.07 2.37
N TYR A 469 28.74 0.93 2.10
CA TYR A 469 28.72 -0.25 2.98
C TYR A 469 29.41 -1.46 2.35
N HIS A 470 30.65 -1.28 1.87
CA HIS A 470 31.43 -2.35 1.23
C HIS A 470 32.20 -3.23 2.24
N THR A 471 32.39 -2.76 3.47
CA THR A 471 33.10 -3.48 4.55
C THR A 471 32.16 -4.25 5.46
N GLU A 472 32.68 -5.28 6.14
CA GLU A 472 31.93 -5.98 7.17
C GLU A 472 31.73 -5.07 8.40
N SER A 473 30.49 -4.97 8.87
CA SER A 473 30.14 -4.24 10.08
C SER A 473 29.36 -5.14 11.04
N LYS A 474 29.91 -5.34 12.25
CA LYS A 474 29.26 -6.15 13.31
C LYS A 474 27.91 -5.56 13.71
N LYS A 475 27.84 -4.22 13.83
CA LYS A 475 26.59 -3.49 14.13
C LYS A 475 25.55 -3.74 13.04
N MET A 476 25.93 -3.57 11.78
CA MET A 476 24.99 -3.76 10.67
C MET A 476 24.54 -5.22 10.54
N ARG A 477 25.43 -6.17 10.82
CA ARG A 477 25.10 -7.59 10.91
C ARG A 477 24.05 -7.85 12.00
N TYR A 478 24.23 -7.28 13.19
CA TYR A 478 23.26 -7.37 14.27
C TYR A 478 21.89 -6.82 13.86
N ILE A 479 21.86 -5.61 13.29
CA ILE A 479 20.62 -4.97 12.83
C ILE A 479 19.93 -5.82 11.75
N SER A 480 20.70 -6.36 10.80
CA SER A 480 20.16 -7.22 9.75
C SER A 480 19.60 -8.54 10.30
N ASP A 481 20.27 -9.13 11.30
CA ASP A 481 19.80 -10.35 11.97
C ASP A 481 18.55 -10.10 12.85
N ALA A 482 18.39 -8.89 13.40
CA ALA A 482 17.22 -8.47 14.19
C ALA A 482 16.01 -8.07 13.34
N SER A 483 16.26 -7.64 12.10
CA SER A 483 15.27 -6.97 11.23
C SER A 483 13.94 -7.72 11.06
N TYR A 484 13.97 -9.06 11.01
CA TYR A 484 12.75 -9.86 10.87
C TYR A 484 11.89 -9.83 12.14
N TRP A 485 12.49 -9.87 13.32
CA TRP A 485 11.75 -9.76 14.58
C TRP A 485 11.18 -8.34 14.77
N VAL A 486 12.02 -7.32 14.55
CA VAL A 486 11.59 -5.92 14.61
C VAL A 486 10.38 -5.70 13.71
N TYR A 487 10.43 -6.24 12.50
CA TYR A 487 9.31 -6.22 11.57
C TYR A 487 8.03 -6.88 12.12
N ILE A 488 8.14 -8.03 12.79
CA ILE A 488 6.97 -8.74 13.31
C ILE A 488 6.26 -7.91 14.39
N ILE A 489 7.00 -7.38 15.37
CA ILE A 489 6.41 -6.81 16.59
C ILE A 489 6.23 -5.29 16.62
N HIS A 490 6.76 -4.55 15.64
CA HIS A 490 6.71 -3.08 15.71
C HIS A 490 5.29 -2.52 15.61
N LEU A 491 4.40 -3.12 14.80
CA LEU A 491 3.10 -2.51 14.53
C LEU A 491 2.23 -2.33 15.80
N PRO A 492 2.05 -3.34 16.68
CA PRO A 492 1.40 -3.14 17.98
C PRO A 492 1.98 -1.97 18.78
N LEU A 493 3.30 -1.81 18.76
CA LEU A 493 3.99 -0.76 19.51
C LEU A 493 3.77 0.63 18.87
N THR A 494 3.67 0.70 17.54
CA THR A 494 3.38 1.95 16.83
C THR A 494 1.95 2.45 17.02
N HIS A 495 1.02 1.62 17.52
CA HIS A 495 -0.29 2.08 17.98
C HIS A 495 -0.25 2.42 19.47
N PHE A 496 0.28 1.52 20.29
CA PHE A 496 0.24 1.66 21.76
C PHE A 496 1.03 2.87 22.25
N ILE A 497 2.27 3.04 21.79
CA ILE A 497 3.18 4.07 22.31
C ILE A 497 2.70 5.49 21.96
N PRO A 498 2.31 5.82 20.72
CA PRO A 498 1.68 7.11 20.44
C PRO A 498 0.41 7.35 21.26
N GLY A 499 -0.41 6.32 21.49
CA GLY A 499 -1.62 6.38 22.32
C GLY A 499 -1.37 6.99 23.70
N LEU A 500 -0.22 6.69 24.33
CA LEU A 500 0.17 7.26 25.63
C LEU A 500 0.32 8.79 25.62
N PHE A 501 0.51 9.40 24.46
CA PHE A 501 0.73 10.83 24.29
C PHE A 501 -0.48 11.57 23.71
N HIS A 502 -1.64 10.90 23.57
CA HIS A 502 -2.83 11.52 22.97
C HIS A 502 -3.35 12.70 23.80
N GLN A 503 -3.32 12.59 25.13
CA GLN A 503 -3.78 13.65 26.04
C GLN A 503 -2.68 14.67 26.39
N SER A 504 -1.49 14.52 25.80
CA SER A 504 -0.36 15.42 26.06
C SER A 504 -0.34 16.58 25.07
N ASN A 505 -0.02 17.79 25.55
CA ASN A 505 0.16 18.98 24.71
C ASN A 505 1.61 19.14 24.20
N MET A 506 2.43 18.09 24.30
CA MET A 506 3.81 18.11 23.82
C MET A 506 3.88 18.38 22.31
N ASN A 507 4.94 19.06 21.88
CA ASN A 507 5.22 19.25 20.46
C ASN A 507 5.26 17.90 19.72
N VAL A 508 4.65 17.84 18.54
CA VAL A 508 4.54 16.63 17.72
C VAL A 508 5.89 15.98 17.39
N PHE A 509 6.93 16.76 17.11
CA PHE A 509 8.27 16.23 16.81
C PHE A 509 8.91 15.59 18.04
N LEU A 510 8.64 16.13 19.23
CA LEU A 510 9.11 15.56 20.48
C LEU A 510 8.38 14.25 20.79
N LYS A 511 7.04 14.20 20.62
CA LYS A 511 6.25 12.96 20.74
C LYS A 511 6.79 11.88 19.81
N PHE A 512 6.97 12.20 18.52
CA PHE A 512 7.51 11.25 17.54
C PHE A 512 8.91 10.76 17.91
N THR A 513 9.80 11.65 18.38
CA THR A 513 11.17 11.29 18.76
C THR A 513 11.19 10.33 19.95
N ILE A 514 10.41 10.63 20.99
CA ILE A 514 10.30 9.78 22.18
C ILE A 514 9.71 8.42 21.80
N SER A 515 8.60 8.41 21.05
CA SER A 515 7.98 7.17 20.58
C SER A 515 8.94 6.35 19.72
N SER A 516 9.72 6.99 18.84
CA SER A 516 10.72 6.33 18.01
C SER A 516 11.79 5.63 18.84
N ILE A 517 12.30 6.29 19.89
CA ILE A 517 13.29 5.72 20.81
C ILE A 517 12.70 4.54 21.57
N ILE A 518 11.49 4.68 22.13
CA ILE A 518 10.85 3.63 22.92
C ILE A 518 10.53 2.41 22.06
N VAL A 519 9.89 2.58 20.90
CA VAL A 519 9.54 1.48 19.99
C VAL A 519 10.80 0.76 19.53
N THR A 520 11.83 1.50 19.12
CA THR A 520 13.10 0.92 18.68
C THR A 520 13.78 0.15 19.81
N PHE A 521 13.83 0.71 21.01
CA PHE A 521 14.39 0.07 22.19
C PHE A 521 13.68 -1.25 22.50
N ILE A 522 12.34 -1.25 22.62
CA ILE A 522 11.54 -2.45 22.89
C ILE A 522 11.78 -3.51 21.81
N CYS A 523 11.82 -3.12 20.54
CA CYS A 523 12.05 -4.05 19.43
C CYS A 523 13.41 -4.75 19.51
N PHE A 524 14.48 -3.99 19.73
CA PHE A 524 15.83 -4.55 19.82
C PHE A 524 16.11 -5.28 21.14
N PHE A 525 15.54 -4.80 22.24
CA PHE A 525 15.64 -5.41 23.55
C PHE A 525 14.97 -6.79 23.55
N SER A 526 13.71 -6.87 23.10
CA SER A 526 12.99 -8.14 22.98
C SER A 526 13.68 -9.10 22.01
N TYR A 527 14.23 -8.63 20.89
CA TYR A 527 15.05 -9.47 20.02
C TYR A 527 16.25 -10.07 20.77
N HIS A 528 17.00 -9.24 21.49
CA HIS A 528 18.23 -9.65 22.15
C HIS A 528 18.00 -10.75 23.20
N TYR A 529 16.97 -10.57 24.03
CA TYR A 529 16.72 -11.46 25.17
C TYR A 529 15.77 -12.62 24.86
N LEU A 530 14.72 -12.39 24.06
CA LEU A 530 13.65 -13.37 23.83
C LEU A 530 13.85 -14.19 22.56
N VAL A 531 14.60 -13.70 21.57
CA VAL A 531 14.67 -14.32 20.24
C VAL A 531 16.06 -14.83 19.89
N ARG A 532 17.08 -13.96 19.96
CA ARG A 532 18.41 -14.19 19.37
C ARG A 532 19.01 -15.56 19.68
N SER A 533 18.91 -16.00 20.94
CA SER A 533 19.51 -17.23 21.46
C SER A 533 18.52 -18.34 21.81
N THR A 534 17.23 -18.15 21.50
CA THR A 534 16.14 -19.06 21.89
C THR A 534 15.63 -19.88 20.70
N PHE A 535 14.67 -20.76 20.97
CA PHE A 535 13.98 -21.51 19.91
C PHE A 535 13.22 -20.60 18.93
N ILE A 536 12.78 -19.41 19.36
CA ILE A 536 12.11 -18.43 18.48
C ILE A 536 13.09 -17.93 17.42
N GLY A 537 14.34 -17.63 17.81
CA GLY A 537 15.38 -17.24 16.85
C GLY A 537 15.71 -18.36 15.86
N GLU A 538 15.71 -19.61 16.32
CA GLU A 538 15.88 -20.77 15.46
C GLU A 538 14.72 -20.94 14.47
N PHE A 539 13.48 -20.80 14.94
CA PHE A 539 12.29 -20.89 14.11
C PHE A 539 12.27 -19.80 13.03
N LEU A 540 12.51 -18.54 13.42
CA LEU A 540 12.46 -17.39 12.50
C LEU A 540 13.67 -17.31 11.56
N ASN A 541 14.88 -17.46 12.10
CA ASN A 541 16.13 -17.23 11.34
C ASN A 541 16.75 -18.53 10.82
N GLY A 542 16.25 -19.69 11.25
CA GLY A 542 16.80 -21.01 10.96
C GLY A 542 18.14 -21.29 11.65
N ARG A 543 18.52 -20.52 12.67
CA ARG A 543 19.68 -20.76 13.54
C ARG A 543 19.59 -19.93 14.83
N ARG A 544 20.23 -20.41 15.91
CA ARG A 544 20.44 -19.64 17.15
C ARG A 544 21.74 -18.84 17.04
N TYR A 545 21.70 -17.60 17.52
CA TYR A 545 22.89 -16.77 17.65
C TYR A 545 23.28 -16.67 19.12
N PRO A 546 24.59 -16.62 19.45
CA PRO A 546 25.02 -16.44 20.83
C PRO A 546 24.54 -15.09 21.40
N LYS A 547 24.23 -15.07 22.71
CA LYS A 547 23.82 -13.83 23.42
C LYS A 547 24.94 -12.78 23.40
N LYS A 548 26.19 -13.21 23.69
CA LYS A 548 27.36 -12.35 23.52
C LYS A 548 27.52 -12.00 22.04
N ILE A 549 27.64 -10.71 21.74
CA ILE A 549 28.14 -10.25 20.44
C ILE A 549 29.62 -10.57 20.47
N THR A 550 30.01 -11.76 20.01
CA THR A 550 31.43 -12.14 19.91
C THR A 550 32.11 -11.20 18.93
N ASP A 551 33.25 -10.67 19.33
CA ASP A 551 34.11 -9.85 18.49
C ASP A 551 34.55 -10.56 17.20
#